data_AF-A0A7V3JPD5-F1
#
_entry.id   AF-A0A7V3JPD5-F1
#
_cell.length_a   1.000
_cell.length_b   1.000
_cell.length_c   1.000
_cell.angle_alpha   90.00
_cell.angle_beta   90.00
_cell.angle_gamma   90.00
#
_symmetry.space_group_name_H-M   'P 1'
#
loop_
_entity.id
_entity.type
_entity.pdbx_description
1 polymer ?
#
loop_
_entity_poly.entity_id
_entity_poly.type
_entity_poly.pdbx_seq_one_letter_code
_entity_poly.pdbx_strand_id
1 'polypeptide(L)'
;MMLETRSLADCTDAVRANPGSFVLLELTARNAAALLAWLAELDRLDPKARAAVAADRSMRSWEWVAREAGAVWFVTSPREVRPVAEMARRHLQAVPKPQRELVEELWDSLPWARY
;
A
#
# COMPACT_ATOMS: atom_id res chain seq x y z
N MET A 1 9.65 4.88 2.40
CA MET A 1 9.58 5.76 1.21
C MET A 1 8.10 5.93 0.87
N MET A 2 7.67 7.13 0.45
CA MET A 2 6.30 7.37 -0.01
C MET A 2 6.34 7.54 -1.53
N LEU A 3 5.52 6.76 -2.25
CA LEU A 3 5.40 6.80 -3.70
C LEU A 3 3.96 7.18 -4.06
N GLU A 4 3.81 8.10 -5.00
CA GLU A 4 2.51 8.43 -5.59
C GLU A 4 2.44 7.82 -6.99
N THR A 5 1.35 7.14 -7.29
CA THR A 5 1.09 6.55 -8.61
C THR A 5 -0.23 7.08 -9.15
N ARG A 6 -0.33 7.19 -10.48
CA ARG A 6 -1.52 7.73 -11.15
C ARG A 6 -2.36 6.67 -11.86
N SER A 7 -1.94 5.41 -11.77
CA SER A 7 -2.64 4.27 -12.36
C SER A 7 -2.46 3.02 -11.51
N LEU A 8 -3.39 2.08 -11.62
CA LEU A 8 -3.26 0.76 -10.98
C LEU A 8 -2.11 -0.06 -11.56
N ALA A 9 -1.72 0.18 -12.82
CA ALA A 9 -0.56 -0.48 -13.44
C ALA A 9 0.73 -0.04 -12.74
N ASP A 10 0.97 1.28 -12.63
CA ASP A 10 2.14 1.82 -11.92
C ASP A 10 2.14 1.39 -10.45
N CYS A 11 0.96 1.35 -9.81
CA CYS A 11 0.82 0.86 -8.44
C CYS A 11 1.21 -0.61 -8.31
N THR A 12 0.86 -1.44 -9.31
CA THR A 12 1.23 -2.86 -9.34
C THR A 12 2.74 -3.03 -9.40
N ASP A 13 3.41 -2.28 -10.28
CA ASP A 13 4.86 -2.32 -10.41
C ASP A 13 5.55 -1.83 -9.14
N ALA A 14 5.01 -0.77 -8.50
CA ALA A 14 5.51 -0.28 -7.23
C ALA A 14 5.38 -1.31 -6.09
N VAL A 15 4.24 -2.01 -6.00
CA VAL A 15 4.03 -3.07 -5.00
C VAL A 15 5.01 -4.23 -5.22
N ARG A 16 5.20 -4.67 -6.47
CA ARG A 16 6.16 -5.74 -6.81
C ARG A 16 7.59 -5.37 -6.45
N ALA A 17 7.98 -4.13 -6.73
CA ALA A 17 9.32 -3.63 -6.42
C ALA A 17 9.54 -3.42 -4.92
N ASN A 18 8.46 -3.33 -4.11
CA ASN A 18 8.53 -3.02 -2.69
C ASN A 18 7.64 -3.99 -1.87
N PRO A 19 8.08 -5.24 -1.60
CA PRO A 19 7.30 -6.19 -0.82
C PRO A 19 6.96 -5.69 0.59
N GLY A 20 5.77 -6.01 1.08
CA GLY A 20 5.19 -5.51 2.31
C GLY A 20 4.81 -4.02 2.25
N SER A 21 4.45 -3.54 1.06
CA SER A 21 3.96 -2.17 0.88
C SER A 21 2.62 -1.94 1.56
N PHE A 22 2.44 -0.74 2.10
CA PHE A 22 1.13 -0.23 2.49
C PHE A 22 0.63 0.74 1.42
N VAL A 23 -0.51 0.44 0.80
CA VAL A 23 -1.08 1.21 -0.32
C VAL A 23 -2.33 1.96 0.14
N LEU A 24 -2.46 3.23 -0.24
CA LEU A 24 -3.70 3.98 -0.11
C LEU A 24 -4.28 4.22 -1.50
N LEU A 25 -5.48 3.71 -1.76
CA LEU A 25 -6.14 3.79 -3.05
C LEU A 25 -7.32 4.76 -3.01
N GLU A 26 -7.43 5.62 -4.01
CA GLU A 26 -8.60 6.48 -4.18
C GLU A 26 -9.70 5.75 -4.96
N LEU A 27 -10.83 5.52 -4.30
CA LEU A 27 -12.04 4.97 -4.91
C LEU A 27 -12.95 6.09 -5.40
N THR A 28 -13.32 5.97 -6.68
CA THR A 28 -14.28 6.84 -7.36
C THR A 28 -15.29 5.98 -8.11
N ALA A 29 -16.43 6.55 -8.49
CA ALA A 29 -17.40 5.85 -9.33
C ALA A 29 -16.81 5.37 -10.68
N ARG A 30 -15.77 6.06 -11.19
CA ARG A 30 -15.14 5.75 -12.48
C ARG A 30 -14.20 4.56 -12.42
N ASN A 31 -13.58 4.29 -11.27
CA ASN A 31 -12.56 3.25 -11.13
C ASN A 31 -12.98 2.09 -10.22
N ALA A 32 -14.19 2.13 -9.65
CA ALA A 32 -14.62 1.19 -8.63
C ALA A 32 -14.44 -0.28 -9.01
N ALA A 33 -14.93 -0.70 -10.17
CA ALA A 33 -14.80 -2.09 -10.61
C ALA A 33 -13.34 -2.52 -10.76
N ALA A 34 -12.50 -1.68 -11.38
CA ALA A 34 -11.09 -1.98 -11.59
C ALA A 34 -10.30 -2.02 -10.27
N LEU A 35 -10.57 -1.08 -9.36
CA LEU A 35 -9.92 -1.01 -8.05
C LEU A 35 -10.30 -2.21 -7.17
N LEU A 36 -11.57 -2.60 -7.14
CA LEU A 36 -12.02 -3.77 -6.38
C LEU A 36 -11.42 -5.07 -6.94
N ALA A 37 -11.37 -5.22 -8.26
CA ALA A 37 -10.68 -6.35 -8.88
C ALA A 37 -9.20 -6.36 -8.49
N TRP A 38 -8.52 -5.20 -8.54
CA TRP A 38 -7.12 -5.10 -8.15
C TRP A 38 -6.89 -5.43 -6.67
N LEU A 39 -7.77 -5.00 -5.76
CA LEU A 39 -7.70 -5.34 -4.34
C LEU A 39 -7.79 -6.85 -4.12
N ALA A 40 -8.69 -7.53 -4.84
CA ALA A 40 -8.84 -8.99 -4.75
C ALA A 40 -7.59 -9.75 -5.23
N GLU A 41 -6.79 -9.11 -6.10
CA GLU A 41 -5.53 -9.65 -6.61
C GLU A 41 -4.32 -9.33 -5.71
N LEU A 42 -4.47 -8.40 -4.75
CA LEU A 42 -3.35 -7.88 -3.98
C LEU A 42 -2.60 -8.97 -3.21
N ASP A 43 -3.33 -9.90 -2.59
CA ASP A 43 -2.72 -11.02 -1.86
C ASP A 43 -1.89 -11.93 -2.77
N ARG A 44 -2.30 -12.08 -4.03
CA ARG A 44 -1.54 -12.83 -5.04
C ARG A 44 -0.33 -12.06 -5.56
N LEU A 45 -0.42 -10.72 -5.62
CA LEU A 45 0.71 -9.86 -6.00
C LEU A 45 1.79 -9.85 -4.92
N ASP A 46 1.38 -9.70 -3.66
CA ASP A 46 2.25 -9.77 -2.50
C ASP A 46 1.41 -10.04 -1.23
N PRO A 47 1.53 -11.24 -0.62
CA PRO A 47 0.79 -11.61 0.59
C PRO A 47 1.08 -10.72 1.80
N LYS A 48 2.19 -9.96 1.77
CA LYS A 48 2.55 -9.03 2.84
C LYS A 48 2.01 -7.62 2.59
N ALA A 49 1.62 -7.26 1.37
CA ALA A 49 1.10 -5.94 1.09
C ALA A 49 -0.28 -5.74 1.74
N ARG A 50 -0.59 -4.51 2.15
CA ARG A 50 -1.90 -4.14 2.70
C ARG A 50 -2.40 -2.87 2.04
N ALA A 51 -3.72 -2.78 1.84
CA ALA A 51 -4.34 -1.64 1.20
C ALA A 51 -5.42 -1.00 2.08
N ALA A 52 -5.44 0.32 2.14
CA ALA A 52 -6.56 1.11 2.59
C ALA A 52 -7.20 1.84 1.41
N VAL A 53 -8.49 2.15 1.53
CA VAL A 53 -9.24 2.87 0.50
C VAL A 53 -9.70 4.20 1.06
N ALA A 54 -9.48 5.27 0.30
CA ALA A 54 -10.09 6.57 0.51
C ALA A 54 -11.15 6.82 -0.55
N ALA A 55 -12.32 7.29 -0.16
CA ALA A 55 -13.41 7.60 -1.08
C ALA A 55 -14.10 8.90 -0.68
N ASP A 56 -14.92 9.44 -1.59
CA ASP A 56 -15.85 10.51 -1.22
C ASP A 56 -16.94 9.98 -0.24
N ARG A 57 -17.50 10.87 0.57
CA ARG A 57 -18.57 10.53 1.53
C ARG A 57 -19.80 9.90 0.89
N SER A 58 -20.13 10.25 -0.36
CA SER A 58 -21.21 9.64 -1.13
C SER A 58 -21.01 8.14 -1.37
N MET A 59 -19.77 7.65 -1.29
CA MET A 59 -19.42 6.24 -1.49
C MET A 59 -19.34 5.45 -0.18
N ARG A 60 -19.84 5.98 0.95
CA ARG A 60 -19.80 5.28 2.24
C ARG A 60 -20.39 3.86 2.20
N SER A 61 -21.42 3.62 1.38
CA SER A 61 -22.02 2.28 1.21
C SER A 61 -21.07 1.25 0.60
N TRP A 62 -19.97 1.68 -0.03
CA TRP A 62 -18.96 0.80 -0.62
C TRP A 62 -17.97 0.23 0.38
N GLU A 63 -17.98 0.68 1.64
CA GLU A 63 -17.05 0.23 2.67
C GLU A 63 -17.02 -1.30 2.77
N TRP A 64 -18.19 -1.93 2.88
CA TRP A 64 -18.28 -3.38 2.98
C TRP A 64 -17.66 -4.08 1.76
N VAL A 65 -17.99 -3.60 0.56
CA VAL A 65 -17.47 -4.16 -0.70
C VAL A 65 -15.96 -4.03 -0.80
N ALA A 66 -15.41 -2.87 -0.40
CA ALA A 66 -13.96 -2.65 -0.41
C ALA A 66 -13.23 -3.55 0.59
N ARG A 67 -13.82 -3.78 1.78
CA ARG A 67 -13.24 -4.65 2.80
C ARG A 67 -13.29 -6.12 2.39
N GLU A 68 -14.40 -6.57 1.81
CA GLU A 68 -14.52 -7.92 1.23
C GLU A 68 -13.52 -8.13 0.08
N ALA A 69 -13.22 -7.08 -0.70
CA ALA A 69 -12.20 -7.15 -1.73
C ALA A 69 -10.75 -7.19 -1.19
N GLY A 70 -10.53 -7.01 0.12
CA GLY A 70 -9.21 -7.10 0.75
C GLY A 70 -8.66 -5.80 1.34
N ALA A 71 -9.43 -4.70 1.32
CA ALA A 71 -9.01 -3.48 2.01
C ALA A 71 -9.03 -3.67 3.54
N VAL A 72 -7.94 -3.33 4.21
CA VAL A 72 -7.87 -3.37 5.68
C VAL A 72 -8.59 -2.20 6.34
N TRP A 73 -8.83 -1.13 5.58
CA TRP A 73 -9.46 0.08 6.09
C TRP A 73 -10.11 0.89 4.97
N PHE A 74 -11.16 1.63 5.33
CA PHE A 74 -11.90 2.50 4.43
C PHE A 74 -12.11 3.85 5.11
N VAL A 75 -11.79 4.95 4.42
CA VAL A 75 -12.03 6.32 4.90
C VAL A 75 -12.86 7.11 3.90
N THR A 76 -13.73 7.96 4.43
CA THR A 76 -14.58 8.84 3.61
C THR A 76 -14.31 10.32 3.86
N SER A 77 -13.38 10.61 4.75
CA SER A 77 -13.07 11.96 5.20
C SER A 77 -11.57 12.12 5.37
N PRO A 78 -10.98 13.22 4.87
CA PRO A 78 -9.58 13.54 5.12
C PRO A 78 -9.22 13.61 6.61
N ARG A 79 -10.20 13.90 7.48
CA ARG A 79 -9.98 13.93 8.94
C ARG A 79 -9.68 12.54 9.52
N GLU A 80 -9.99 11.47 8.79
CA GLU A 80 -9.78 10.08 9.17
C GLU A 80 -8.43 9.54 8.65
N VAL A 81 -7.61 10.37 8.00
CA VAL A 81 -6.29 9.98 7.45
C VAL A 81 -5.27 9.67 8.54
N ARG A 82 -5.37 10.31 9.72
CA ARG A 82 -4.42 10.06 10.82
C ARG A 82 -4.40 8.57 11.26
N PRO A 83 -5.55 7.92 11.52
CA PRO A 83 -5.60 6.47 11.72
C PRO A 83 -4.94 5.64 10.61
N VAL A 84 -5.13 6.02 9.35
CA VAL A 84 -4.50 5.33 8.21
C VAL A 84 -2.99 5.45 8.26
N ALA A 85 -2.46 6.64 8.53
CA ALA A 85 -1.02 6.86 8.66
C ALA A 85 -0.41 6.06 9.83
N GLU A 86 -1.11 5.97 10.96
CA GLU A 86 -0.65 5.15 12.10
C GLU A 86 -0.64 3.66 11.76
N MET A 87 -1.65 3.17 11.06
CA MET A 87 -1.71 1.78 10.60
C MET A 87 -0.63 1.48 9.57
N ALA A 88 -0.41 2.36 8.59
CA ALA A 88 0.68 2.25 7.63
C ALA A 88 2.04 2.18 8.34
N ARG A 89 2.27 3.05 9.32
CA ARG A 89 3.49 3.02 10.14
C ARG A 89 3.67 1.69 10.87
N ARG A 90 2.63 1.19 11.55
CA ARG A 90 2.68 -0.10 12.27
C ARG A 90 2.95 -1.26 11.30
N HIS A 91 2.30 -1.25 10.14
CA HIS A 91 2.50 -2.25 9.10
C HIS A 91 3.96 -2.28 8.65
N LEU A 92 4.50 -1.13 8.22
CA LEU A 92 5.88 -1.02 7.73
C LEU A 92 6.93 -1.33 8.80
N GLN A 93 6.61 -1.16 10.09
CA GLN A 93 7.47 -1.57 11.19
C GLN A 93 7.45 -3.09 11.43
N ALA A 94 6.34 -3.76 11.12
CA ALA A 94 6.17 -5.19 11.32
C ALA A 94 6.59 -6.04 10.12
N VAL A 95 6.61 -5.46 8.91
CA VAL A 95 7.08 -6.14 7.70
C VAL A 95 8.56 -6.49 7.87
N PRO A 96 8.93 -7.78 7.76
CA PRO A 96 10.34 -8.18 7.81
C PRO A 96 11.09 -7.45 6.69
N LYS A 97 12.16 -6.74 7.05
CA LYS A 97 13.05 -6.16 6.04
C LYS A 97 13.57 -7.29 5.16
N PRO A 98 13.66 -7.10 3.82
CA PRO A 98 14.37 -8.05 2.97
C PRO A 98 15.74 -8.29 3.62
N GLN A 99 16.10 -9.54 3.85
CA GLN A 99 17.47 -9.88 4.21
C GLN A 99 18.33 -9.44 3.01
N ARG A 100 18.95 -8.27 3.13
CA ARG A 100 20.05 -7.92 2.24
C ARG A 100 21.12 -8.97 2.47
N GLU A 101 21.72 -9.48 1.40
CA GLU A 101 22.87 -10.36 1.56
C GLU A 101 23.92 -9.60 2.39
N LEU A 102 24.52 -10.24 3.38
CA LEU A 102 25.48 -9.64 4.33
C LEU A 102 26.55 -8.79 3.62
N VAL A 103 26.88 -9.14 2.38
CA VAL A 103 27.79 -8.43 1.49
C VAL A 103 27.30 -7.01 1.17
N GLU A 104 26.02 -6.81 0.82
CA GLU A 104 25.46 -5.48 0.52
C GLU A 104 25.42 -4.58 1.76
N GLU A 105 25.08 -5.14 2.94
CA GLU A 105 25.15 -4.41 4.20
C GLU A 105 26.58 -4.00 4.56
N LEU A 106 27.55 -4.90 4.34
CA LEU A 106 28.96 -4.59 4.52
C LEU A 106 29.40 -3.47 3.58
N TRP A 107 29.08 -3.53 2.29
CA TRP A 107 29.45 -2.50 1.31
C TRP A 107 28.87 -1.12 1.64
N ASP A 108 27.60 -1.04 2.06
CA ASP A 108 26.95 0.22 2.48
C ASP A 108 27.51 0.79 3.79
N SER A 109 28.07 -0.07 4.67
CA SER A 109 28.64 0.33 5.96
C SER A 109 30.08 0.86 5.88
N LEU A 110 30.72 0.71 4.72
CA LEU A 110 32.11 1.13 4.54
C LEU A 110 32.20 2.66 4.37
N PRO A 111 33.16 3.32 5.06
CA PRO A 111 33.23 4.78 5.15
C PRO A 111 33.53 5.49 3.82
N TRP A 112 33.88 4.75 2.77
CA TRP A 112 34.22 5.27 1.45
C TRP A 112 33.12 5.12 0.40
N ALA A 113 31.96 4.53 0.73
CA ALA A 113 30.84 4.39 -0.22
C ALA A 113 30.15 5.73 -0.57
N ARG A 114 30.65 6.87 -0.07
CA ARG A 114 30.09 8.22 -0.26
C ARG A 114 30.97 9.16 -1.11
N TYR A 115 31.92 8.63 -1.88
CA TYR A 115 32.69 9.41 -2.87
C TYR A 115 32.28 9.06 -4.31
#